data_AF-A0A560WJF7-F1
#
_entry.id   AF-A0A560WJF7-F1
#
_cell.length_a   1.000
_cell.length_b   1.000
_cell.length_c   1.000
_cell.angle_alpha   90.00
_cell.angle_beta   90.00
_cell.angle_gamma   90.00
#
_symmetry.space_group_name_H-M   'P 1'
#
loop_
_entity.id
_entity.type
_entity.pdbx_description
1 polymer ?
#
loop_
_entity_poly.entity_id
_entity_poly.type
_entity_poly.pdbx_seq_one_letter_code
_entity_poly.pdbx_strand_id
1 'polypeptide(L)'
;MAFLKANRRSELLDYPFAYSYPRNCCESVSIIFSHLLEEKYGLTDVKIVRGTKPEKYEHHFWVRTGGLLYDLTAHQFPQRRPILGVVQHSLFASFPEQRDLHETDFVDREAVVALYRAGVLPF
;
A
#
# COMPACT_ATOMS: atom_id res chain seq x y z
N MET A 1 -6.09 -4.62 -13.15
CA MET A 1 -5.21 -5.73 -13.59
C MET A 1 -4.36 -5.41 -14.84
N ALA A 2 -4.73 -4.46 -15.70
CA ALA A 2 -3.92 -4.10 -16.88
C ALA A 2 -2.53 -3.53 -16.52
N PHE A 3 -2.47 -2.56 -15.59
CA PHE A 3 -1.22 -1.96 -15.14
C PHE A 3 -0.22 -2.99 -14.60
N LEU A 4 -0.63 -3.86 -13.68
CA LEU A 4 0.26 -4.88 -13.09
C LEU A 4 0.89 -5.80 -14.15
N LYS A 5 0.13 -6.14 -15.20
CA LYS A 5 0.63 -6.95 -16.32
C LYS A 5 1.61 -6.17 -17.20
N ALA A 6 1.35 -4.88 -17.44
CA ALA A 6 2.24 -3.99 -18.17
C ALA A 6 3.54 -3.73 -17.40
N ASN A 7 3.45 -3.46 -16.10
CA ASN A 7 4.60 -3.19 -15.24
C ASN A 7 5.57 -4.37 -15.19
N ARG A 8 5.06 -5.61 -15.17
CA ARG A 8 5.91 -6.82 -15.24
C ARG A 8 6.67 -6.99 -16.56
N ARG A 9 6.24 -6.34 -17.63
CA ARG A 9 6.85 -6.46 -18.96
C ARG A 9 7.79 -5.32 -19.29
N SER A 10 7.45 -4.14 -18.79
CA SER A 10 8.05 -2.87 -19.22
C SER A 10 8.68 -2.09 -18.08
N GLU A 11 8.58 -2.57 -16.84
CA GLU A 11 9.20 -1.97 -15.65
C GLU A 11 8.90 -0.46 -15.53
N LEU A 12 7.65 -0.08 -15.82
CA LEU A 12 7.22 1.32 -15.87
C LEU A 12 7.40 2.05 -14.53
N LEU A 13 7.18 1.31 -13.44
CA LEU A 13 7.42 1.73 -12.07
C LEU A 13 8.24 0.64 -11.39
N ASP A 14 9.44 0.98 -10.95
CA ASP A 14 10.26 0.09 -10.13
C ASP A 14 9.85 0.19 -8.66
N TYR A 15 9.62 -0.97 -8.04
CA TYR A 15 9.38 -1.10 -6.61
C TYR A 15 9.58 -2.55 -6.16
N PRO A 16 9.98 -2.77 -4.90
CA PRO A 16 10.16 -4.11 -4.35
C PRO A 16 8.93 -4.99 -4.54
N PHE A 17 9.14 -6.24 -4.97
CA PHE A 17 8.10 -7.26 -5.07
C PHE A 17 6.94 -6.94 -6.04
N ALA A 18 7.16 -6.09 -7.06
CA ALA A 18 6.15 -5.77 -8.08
C ALA A 18 5.54 -6.98 -8.80
N TYR A 19 6.31 -8.07 -8.93
CA TYR A 19 5.90 -9.31 -9.57
C TYR A 19 5.03 -10.22 -8.68
N SER A 20 4.89 -9.94 -7.39
CA SER A 20 4.19 -10.84 -6.45
C SER A 20 2.86 -10.30 -5.94
N TYR A 21 2.37 -9.16 -6.45
CA TYR A 21 1.09 -8.60 -6.04
C TYR A 21 -0.03 -9.67 -6.00
N PRO A 22 -0.78 -9.79 -4.88
CA PRO A 22 -0.75 -8.92 -3.68
C PRO A 22 0.23 -9.37 -2.56
N ARG A 23 0.98 -10.45 -2.76
CA ARG A 23 1.86 -11.04 -1.73
C ARG A 23 3.18 -10.30 -1.64
N ASN A 24 3.67 -10.08 -0.42
CA ASN A 24 4.99 -9.49 -0.10
C ASN A 24 5.23 -8.05 -0.60
N CYS A 25 4.28 -7.44 -1.30
CA CYS A 25 4.39 -6.07 -1.80
C CYS A 25 3.57 -5.08 -0.96
N CYS A 26 3.06 -5.48 0.22
CA CYS A 26 2.15 -4.68 1.03
C CYS A 26 2.75 -3.33 1.45
N GLU A 27 4.05 -3.28 1.73
CA GLU A 27 4.76 -2.03 2.03
C GLU A 27 4.82 -1.12 0.80
N SER A 28 5.38 -1.60 -0.32
CA SER A 28 5.48 -0.85 -1.57
C SER A 28 4.13 -0.35 -2.08
N VAL A 29 3.09 -1.20 -2.02
CA VAL A 29 1.73 -0.81 -2.42
C VAL A 29 1.15 0.23 -1.48
N SER A 30 1.43 0.17 -0.18
CA SER A 30 1.00 1.20 0.77
C SER A 30 1.66 2.55 0.48
N ILE A 31 2.94 2.55 0.08
CA ILE A 31 3.68 3.76 -0.31
C ILE A 31 3.15 4.37 -1.61
N ILE A 32 2.96 3.53 -2.64
CA ILE A 32 2.35 3.98 -3.90
C ILE A 32 0.97 4.59 -3.61
N PHE A 33 0.15 3.90 -2.81
CA PHE A 33 -1.19 4.37 -2.49
C PHE A 33 -1.18 5.66 -1.65
N SER A 34 -0.23 5.83 -0.72
CA SER A 34 -0.13 7.07 0.04
C SER A 34 0.20 8.26 -0.86
N HIS A 35 1.18 8.13 -1.77
CA HIS A 35 1.51 9.19 -2.72
C HIS A 35 0.33 9.56 -3.62
N LEU A 36 -0.44 8.56 -4.07
CA LEU A 36 -1.62 8.80 -4.87
C LEU A 36 -2.74 9.51 -4.09
N LEU A 37 -2.94 9.17 -2.82
CA LEU A 37 -3.90 9.84 -1.95
C LEU A 37 -3.52 11.31 -1.71
N GLU A 38 -2.24 11.56 -1.42
CA GLU A 38 -1.69 12.91 -1.26
C GLU A 38 -1.86 13.73 -2.55
N GLU A 39 -1.49 13.17 -3.69
CA GLU A 39 -1.55 13.85 -4.99
C GLU A 39 -3.00 14.12 -5.45
N LYS A 40 -3.88 13.12 -5.35
CA LYS A 40 -5.24 13.22 -5.88
C LYS A 40 -6.14 14.10 -5.02
N TYR A 41 -5.99 14.04 -3.71
CA TYR A 41 -6.91 14.66 -2.75
C TYR A 41 -6.27 15.76 -1.90
N GLY A 42 -4.97 16.02 -2.05
CA GLY A 42 -4.26 17.02 -1.24
C GLY A 42 -4.19 16.67 0.25
N LEU A 43 -4.25 15.38 0.58
CA LEU A 43 -4.22 14.91 1.97
C LEU A 43 -2.82 15.09 2.55
N THR A 44 -2.75 15.56 3.80
CA THR A 44 -1.49 15.79 4.53
C THR A 44 -1.33 14.88 5.74
N ASP A 45 -2.36 14.10 6.06
CA ASP A 45 -2.43 13.22 7.23
C ASP A 45 -2.26 11.73 6.87
N VAL A 46 -1.79 11.43 5.66
CA VAL A 46 -1.60 10.06 5.20
C VAL A 46 -0.44 9.41 5.97
N LYS A 47 -0.71 8.25 6.58
CA LYS A 47 0.25 7.46 7.34
C LYS A 47 0.27 6.04 6.84
N ILE A 48 1.47 5.49 6.66
CA ILE A 48 1.65 4.06 6.46
C ILE A 48 1.84 3.43 7.83
N VAL A 49 1.09 2.37 8.11
CA VAL A 49 1.14 1.66 9.38
C VAL A 49 1.78 0.30 9.16
N ARG A 50 2.81 -0.01 9.94
CA ARG A 50 3.40 -1.35 10.04
C ARG A 50 2.79 -2.08 11.21
N GLY A 51 2.00 -3.12 10.93
CA GLY A 51 1.59 -4.12 11.91
C GLY A 51 2.65 -5.20 12.05
N THR A 52 2.93 -5.64 13.28
CA THR A 52 3.88 -6.70 13.59
C THR A 52 3.26 -7.75 14.51
N LYS A 53 3.48 -9.02 14.19
CA LYS A 53 3.28 -10.16 15.09
C LYS A 53 4.67 -10.72 15.45
N PRO A 54 5.27 -10.31 16.59
CA PRO A 54 6.63 -10.70 16.95
C PRO A 54 6.84 -12.22 16.98
N GLU A 55 5.88 -12.93 17.56
CA GLU A 55 5.90 -14.40 17.70
C GLU A 55 5.96 -15.17 16.37
N LYS A 56 5.51 -14.54 15.28
CA LYS A 56 5.50 -15.14 13.94
C LYS A 56 6.52 -14.50 12.99
N TYR A 57 7.24 -13.48 13.46
CA TYR A 57 8.10 -12.64 12.62
C TYR A 57 7.36 -12.14 11.37
N GLU A 58 6.07 -11.81 11.53
CA GLU A 58 5.18 -11.43 10.42
C GLU A 58 4.93 -9.92 10.48
N HIS A 59 5.15 -9.25 9.34
CA HIS A 59 4.83 -7.84 9.15
C HIS A 59 3.77 -7.67 8.07
N HIS A 60 2.90 -6.69 8.26
CA HIS A 60 1.91 -6.30 7.27
C HIS A 60 1.73 -4.79 7.29
N PHE A 61 1.49 -4.21 6.13
CA PHE A 61 1.47 -2.76 5.95
C PHE A 61 0.14 -2.33 5.33
N TRP A 62 -0.38 -1.20 5.82
CA TRP A 62 -1.61 -0.58 5.32
C TRP A 62 -1.54 0.93 5.47
N VAL A 63 -2.54 1.65 4.97
CA VAL A 63 -2.61 3.11 5.01
C VAL A 63 -3.72 3.57 5.95
N ARG A 64 -3.44 4.64 6.71
CA ARG A 64 -4.40 5.38 7.53
C ARG A 64 -4.43 6.84 7.10
N THR A 65 -5.63 7.38 6.90
CA THR A 65 -5.87 8.81 6.63
C THR A 65 -7.33 9.14 6.97
N GLY A 66 -7.62 10.34 7.48
CA GLY A 66 -8.97 10.76 7.84
C GLY A 66 -9.64 9.88 8.89
N GLY A 67 -8.85 9.22 9.75
CA GLY A 67 -9.36 8.25 10.73
C GLY A 67 -9.83 6.91 10.15
N LEU A 68 -9.60 6.67 8.86
CA LEU A 68 -9.98 5.45 8.15
C LEU A 68 -8.76 4.62 7.77
N LEU A 69 -8.97 3.31 7.63
CA LEU A 69 -7.97 2.30 7.32
C LEU A 69 -8.22 1.73 5.92
N TYR A 70 -7.14 1.58 5.16
CA TYR A 70 -7.13 1.10 3.78
C TYR A 70 -6.01 0.09 3.58
N ASP A 71 -6.32 -1.06 2.99
CA ASP A 71 -5.35 -2.10 2.68
C ASP A 71 -5.68 -2.74 1.32
N LEU A 72 -4.95 -2.31 0.30
CA LEU A 72 -5.08 -2.82 -1.06
C LEU A 72 -4.54 -4.24 -1.21
N THR A 73 -3.85 -4.78 -0.21
CA THR A 73 -3.18 -6.08 -0.23
C THR A 73 -3.78 -7.09 0.74
N ALA A 74 -4.85 -6.75 1.47
CA ALA A 74 -5.51 -7.62 2.46
C ALA A 74 -5.87 -9.02 1.91
N HIS A 75 -6.18 -9.09 0.62
CA HIS A 75 -6.48 -10.32 -0.11
C HIS A 75 -5.27 -11.23 -0.37
N GLN A 76 -4.06 -10.86 0.09
CA GLN A 76 -2.94 -11.79 0.22
C GLN A 76 -3.21 -12.87 1.27
N PHE A 77 -4.07 -12.57 2.26
CA PHE A 77 -4.51 -13.54 3.23
C PHE A 77 -5.78 -14.27 2.75
N PRO A 78 -5.97 -15.55 3.11
CA PRO A 78 -7.11 -16.34 2.68
C PRO A 78 -8.46 -15.67 2.99
N GLN A 79 -9.39 -15.75 2.03
CA GLN A 79 -10.79 -15.30 2.17
C GLN A 79 -10.98 -13.80 2.47
N ARG A 80 -9.98 -12.96 2.18
CA ARG A 80 -10.08 -11.51 2.34
C ARG A 80 -10.19 -10.80 0.99
N ARG A 81 -10.79 -9.62 1.00
CA ARG A 81 -10.82 -8.64 -0.10
C ARG A 81 -9.99 -7.42 0.31
N PRO A 82 -9.57 -6.56 -0.65
CA PRO A 82 -9.06 -5.23 -0.29
C PRO A 82 -9.99 -4.53 0.70
N ILE A 83 -9.41 -3.89 1.71
CA ILE A 83 -10.14 -3.15 2.74
C ILE A 83 -10.07 -1.68 2.37
N LEU A 84 -11.22 -1.02 2.26
CA LEU A 84 -11.31 0.37 1.80
C LEU A 84 -12.16 1.18 2.78
N GLY A 85 -11.57 2.17 3.44
CA GLY A 85 -12.30 3.19 4.19
C GLY A 85 -13.05 2.68 5.42
N VAL A 86 -12.40 1.84 6.24
CA VAL A 86 -13.02 1.30 7.47
C VAL A 86 -12.41 1.91 8.72
N VAL A 87 -13.21 2.11 9.77
CA VAL A 87 -12.70 2.61 11.07
C VAL A 87 -11.90 1.52 11.82
N GLN A 88 -12.33 0.27 11.69
CA GLN A 88 -11.71 -0.89 12.34
C GLN A 88 -11.87 -2.14 11.48
N HIS A 89 -10.92 -3.08 11.60
CA HIS A 89 -11.00 -4.38 10.93
C HIS A 89 -10.24 -5.45 11.72
N SER A 90 -10.77 -6.68 11.74
CA SER A 90 -10.18 -7.79 12.51
C SER A 90 -8.76 -8.17 12.05
N LEU A 91 -8.44 -7.94 10.77
CA LEU A 91 -7.07 -8.11 10.25
C LEU A 91 -6.09 -7.21 11.01
N PHE A 92 -6.37 -5.91 11.11
CA PHE A 92 -5.48 -4.94 11.74
C PHE A 92 -5.37 -5.21 13.25
N ALA A 93 -6.49 -5.54 13.90
CA ALA A 93 -6.52 -5.94 15.31
C ALA A 93 -5.69 -7.21 15.61
N SER A 94 -5.40 -8.04 14.60
CA SER A 94 -4.56 -9.23 14.76
C SER A 94 -3.06 -8.94 14.82
N PHE A 95 -2.63 -7.69 14.58
CA PHE A 95 -1.25 -7.23 14.73
C PHE A 95 -1.13 -6.48 16.06
N PRO A 96 -0.56 -7.10 17.11
CA PRO A 96 -0.51 -6.53 18.46
C PRO A 96 0.37 -5.28 18.55
N GLU A 97 1.38 -5.19 17.69
CA GLU A 97 2.24 -4.02 17.58
C GLU A 97 1.95 -3.28 16.29
N GLN A 98 1.73 -1.96 16.39
CA GLN A 98 1.48 -1.09 15.25
C GLN A 98 2.33 0.18 15.39
N ARG A 99 3.00 0.58 14.32
CA ARG A 99 3.79 1.81 14.26
C ARG A 99 3.55 2.54 12.96
N ASP A 100 3.45 3.86 13.04
CA ASP A 100 3.45 4.72 11.88
C ASP A 100 4.88 4.79 11.32
N LEU A 101 5.01 4.69 10.00
CA LEU A 101 6.28 4.88 9.32
C LEU A 101 6.42 6.33 8.87
N HIS A 102 7.66 6.83 8.96
CA HIS A 102 8.02 8.21 8.61
C HIS A 102 8.94 8.29 7.38
N GLU A 103 9.64 7.20 7.05
CA GLU A 103 10.58 7.14 5.93
C GLU A 103 10.19 5.96 5.03
N THR A 104 9.92 6.25 3.77
CA THR A 104 9.55 5.26 2.75
C THR A 104 10.10 5.69 1.39
N ASP A 105 11.42 5.71 1.28
CA ASP A 105 12.18 6.30 0.17
C ASP A 105 12.46 5.34 -1.00
N PHE A 106 12.17 4.05 -0.84
CA PHE A 106 12.44 3.03 -1.86
C PHE A 106 11.38 2.96 -2.98
N VAL A 107 10.35 3.80 -2.95
CA VAL A 107 9.42 4.02 -4.07
C VAL A 107 9.52 5.49 -4.45
N ASP A 108 9.89 5.77 -5.71
CA ASP A 108 10.01 7.14 -6.19
C ASP A 108 8.62 7.80 -6.34
N ARG A 109 8.35 8.78 -5.49
CA ARG A 109 7.11 9.58 -5.51
C ARG A 109 6.89 10.26 -6.85
N GLU A 110 7.92 10.87 -7.44
CA GLU A 110 7.77 11.63 -8.68
C GLU A 110 7.44 10.69 -9.84
N ALA A 111 8.03 9.49 -9.87
CA ALA A 111 7.67 8.46 -10.83
C ALA A 111 6.20 8.01 -10.67
N VAL A 112 5.75 7.76 -9.43
CA VAL A 112 4.34 7.42 -9.13
C VAL A 112 3.39 8.51 -9.64
N VAL A 113 3.67 9.77 -9.30
CA VAL A 113 2.82 10.92 -9.68
C VAL A 113 2.83 11.13 -11.20
N ALA A 114 3.98 11.02 -11.86
CA ALA A 114 4.08 11.14 -13.32
C ALA A 114 3.24 10.09 -14.05
N LEU A 115 3.33 8.82 -13.64
CA LEU A 115 2.54 7.73 -14.23
C LEU A 115 1.04 7.88 -13.96
N TYR A 116 0.66 8.37 -12.78
CA TYR A 116 -0.74 8.67 -12.45
C TYR A 116 -1.30 9.78 -13.33
N ARG A 117 -0.59 10.90 -13.45
CA ARG A 117 -0.98 12.04 -14.30
C ARG A 117 -1.05 11.65 -15.78
N ALA A 118 -0.21 10.72 -16.23
CA ALA A 118 -0.23 10.15 -17.58
C ALA A 118 -1.36 9.12 -17.81
N GLY A 119 -2.15 8.78 -16.78
CA GLY A 119 -3.22 7.77 -16.86
C GLY A 119 -2.72 6.33 -16.97
N VAL A 120 -1.42 6.09 -16.73
CA VAL A 120 -0.79 4.77 -16.80
C VAL A 120 -0.99 3.99 -15.49
N LEU A 121 -0.75 4.65 -14.36
CA LEU A 121 -1.00 4.09 -13.03
C LEU A 121 -2.44 4.43 -12.61
N PRO A 122 -3.33 3.43 -12.46
CA PRO A 122 -4.72 3.68 -12.10
C PRO A 122 -4.85 4.06 -10.61
N PHE A 123 -5.89 4.82 -10.31
CA PHE A 123 -6.38 5.08 -8.95
C PHE A 123 -7.80 4.55 -8.78
#